data_AF-A0A441YT29-F1
#
_entry.id   AF-A0A441YT29-F1
#
_cell.length_a   1.000
_cell.length_b   1.000
_cell.length_c   1.000
_cell.angle_alpha   90.00
_cell.angle_beta   90.00
_cell.angle_gamma   90.00
#
_symmetry.space_group_name_H-M   'P 1'
#
loop_
_entity.id
_entity.type
_entity.pdbx_description
1 polymer ?
#
loop_
_entity_poly.entity_id
_entity_poly.type
_entity_poly.pdbx_seq_one_letter_code
_entity_poly.pdbx_strand_id
1 'polypeptide(L)'
;MEEKLSAHPEIGILADLTDLEDMTGDALRRDLQYGLSKLGELHPFQRAAVVSEKQWIKAATEMTGALFPQIEARVFPADEKTQALEWVADVQ
;
A
#
# COMPACT_ATOMS: atom_id res chain seq x y z
N MET A 1 -7.81 -14.25 -20.00
CA MET A 1 -7.40 -13.83 -18.63
C MET A 1 -7.95 -12.44 -18.27
N GLU A 2 -8.58 -11.76 -19.22
CA GLU A 2 -9.07 -10.38 -19.11
C GLU A 2 -10.48 -10.22 -18.50
N GLU A 3 -11.16 -11.30 -18.13
CA GLU A 3 -12.60 -11.27 -17.79
C GLU A 3 -12.94 -10.99 -16.31
N LYS A 4 -11.94 -10.83 -15.42
CA LYS A 4 -12.20 -10.55 -13.99
C LYS A 4 -11.92 -9.10 -13.55
N LEU A 5 -11.58 -8.21 -14.48
CA LEU A 5 -11.16 -6.85 -14.16
C LEU A 5 -12.29 -5.81 -14.27
N SER A 6 -13.48 -6.17 -14.75
CA SER A 6 -14.56 -5.21 -15.04
C SER A 6 -15.69 -5.15 -14.00
N ALA A 7 -15.56 -5.79 -12.84
CA ALA A 7 -16.67 -5.89 -11.87
C ALA A 7 -16.49 -5.06 -10.58
N HIS A 8 -15.32 -4.49 -10.30
CA HIS A 8 -15.08 -3.75 -9.05
C HIS A 8 -14.45 -2.38 -9.36
N PRO A 9 -15.20 -1.27 -9.25
CA PRO A 9 -14.69 0.09 -9.43
C PRO A 9 -13.72 0.51 -8.31
N GLU A 10 -13.59 -0.27 -7.25
CA GLU A 10 -12.72 -0.02 -6.11
C GLU A 10 -11.66 -1.12 -6.02
N ILE A 11 -10.43 -0.82 -6.44
CA ILE A 11 -9.31 -1.77 -6.36
C ILE A 11 -8.55 -1.51 -5.06
N GLY A 12 -8.63 -2.46 -4.13
CA GLY A 12 -7.79 -2.53 -2.95
C GLY A 12 -6.43 -3.16 -3.27
N ILE A 13 -5.33 -2.53 -2.85
CA ILE A 13 -3.98 -3.11 -2.99
C ILE A 13 -3.43 -3.47 -1.61
N LEU A 14 -2.95 -4.71 -1.46
CA LEU A 14 -2.11 -5.12 -0.33
C LEU A 14 -0.66 -5.25 -0.81
N ALA A 15 0.23 -4.41 -0.27
CA ALA A 15 1.67 -4.52 -0.47
C ALA A 15 2.31 -5.10 0.79
N ASP A 16 2.76 -6.35 0.72
CA ASP A 16 3.50 -6.99 1.80
C ASP A 16 5.00 -6.69 1.64
N LEU A 17 5.56 -5.96 2.60
CA LEU A 17 6.96 -5.56 2.64
C LEU A 17 7.70 -6.16 3.85
N THR A 18 7.15 -7.20 4.45
CA THR A 18 7.73 -7.88 5.62
C THR A 18 8.88 -8.80 5.23
N ASP A 19 8.80 -9.43 4.06
CA ASP A 19 9.82 -10.34 3.50
C ASP A 19 11.11 -9.62 3.02
N LEU A 20 11.12 -8.28 3.08
CA LEU A 20 12.28 -7.45 2.72
C LEU A 20 13.28 -7.38 3.88
N GLU A 21 13.92 -8.51 4.16
CA GLU A 21 15.03 -8.64 5.12
C GLU A 21 16.40 -8.34 4.48
N ASP A 22 16.62 -8.71 3.20
CA ASP A 22 17.96 -8.74 2.58
C ASP A 22 18.37 -7.50 1.76
N MET A 23 17.48 -6.53 1.55
CA MET A 23 17.82 -5.31 0.80
C MET A 23 18.23 -4.19 1.74
N THR A 24 19.40 -3.58 1.49
CA THR A 24 19.88 -2.38 2.20
C THR A 24 18.73 -1.37 2.31
N GLY A 25 18.26 -1.10 3.53
CA GLY A 25 17.01 -0.36 3.77
C GLY A 25 16.94 1.03 3.11
N ASP A 26 18.08 1.59 2.72
CA ASP A 26 18.18 2.84 1.96
C ASP A 26 17.77 2.72 0.48
N ALA A 27 18.13 1.62 -0.18
CA ALA A 27 17.71 1.35 -1.56
C ALA A 27 16.20 1.12 -1.61
N LEU A 28 15.71 0.24 -0.74
CA LEU A 28 14.29 -0.04 -0.61
C LEU A 28 13.47 1.23 -0.31
N ARG A 29 14.00 2.15 0.50
CA ARG A 29 13.33 3.43 0.77
C ARG A 29 13.13 4.24 -0.50
N ARG A 30 14.14 4.30 -1.37
CA ARG A 30 14.08 5.08 -2.60
C ARG A 30 13.11 4.46 -3.62
N ASP A 31 13.16 3.13 -3.76
CA ASP A 31 12.23 2.38 -4.61
C ASP A 31 10.78 2.50 -4.13
N LEU A 32 10.52 2.37 -2.83
CA LEU A 32 9.17 2.54 -2.27
C LEU A 32 8.66 3.97 -2.42
N GLN A 33 9.49 4.97 -2.15
CA GLN A 33 9.08 6.37 -2.28
C GLN A 33 8.73 6.71 -3.74
N TYR A 34 9.48 6.14 -4.70
CA TYR A 34 9.15 6.24 -6.12
C TYR A 34 7.84 5.51 -6.47
N GLY A 35 7.65 4.29 -5.96
CA GLY A 35 6.43 3.51 -6.14
C GLY A 35 5.19 4.20 -5.57
N LEU A 36 5.26 4.72 -4.34
CA LEU A 36 4.18 5.48 -3.70
C LEU A 36 3.85 6.76 -4.46
N SER A 37 4.87 7.49 -4.94
CA SER A 37 4.65 8.68 -5.76
C SER A 37 3.94 8.36 -7.07
N LYS A 38 4.19 7.17 -7.65
CA LYS A 38 3.51 6.69 -8.86
C LYS A 38 2.10 6.17 -8.58
N LEU A 39 1.89 5.52 -7.44
CA LEU A 39 0.57 5.08 -6.99
C LEU A 39 -0.38 6.27 -6.81
N GLY A 40 0.13 7.42 -6.33
CA GLY A 40 -0.64 8.66 -6.24
C GLY A 40 -1.13 9.23 -7.58
N GLU A 41 -0.44 8.92 -8.69
CA GLU A 41 -0.85 9.33 -10.04
C GLU A 41 -1.90 8.40 -10.67
N LEU A 42 -2.12 7.22 -10.07
CA LEU A 42 -3.07 6.24 -10.59
C LEU A 42 -4.44 6.49 -9.97
N HIS A 43 -5.30 7.13 -10.75
CA HIS A 43 -6.62 7.64 -10.37
C HIS A 43 -7.70 6.61 -9.93
N PRO A 44 -7.60 5.27 -10.14
CA PRO A 44 -8.66 4.34 -9.70
C PRO A 44 -8.45 3.68 -8.33
N PHE A 45 -7.38 3.99 -7.58
CA PHE A 45 -7.11 3.32 -6.31
C PHE A 45 -7.74 4.06 -5.12
N GLN A 46 -8.79 3.48 -4.54
CA GLN A 46 -9.42 4.04 -3.33
C GLN A 46 -8.74 3.57 -2.04
N ARG A 47 -8.18 2.34 -1.98
CA ARG A 47 -7.54 1.79 -0.77
C ARG A 47 -6.21 1.08 -1.03
N ALA A 48 -5.19 1.40 -0.23
CA ALA A 48 -3.88 0.74 -0.24
C ALA A 48 -3.45 0.36 1.18
N ALA A 49 -3.31 -0.94 1.46
CA ALA A 49 -2.71 -1.42 2.69
C ALA A 49 -1.26 -1.83 2.43
N VAL A 50 -0.38 -1.40 3.32
CA VAL A 50 1.04 -1.76 3.31
C VAL A 50 1.34 -2.52 4.59
N VAL A 51 1.89 -3.73 4.50
CA VAL A 51 2.29 -4.51 5.67
C VAL A 51 3.80 -4.39 5.84
N SER A 52 4.26 -3.79 6.94
CA SER A 52 5.67 -3.60 7.22
C SER A 52 5.99 -3.36 8.69
N GLU A 53 7.09 -3.94 9.17
CA GLU A 53 7.67 -3.69 10.50
C GLU A 53 8.49 -2.38 10.55
N LYS A 54 8.78 -1.76 9.41
CA LYS A 54 9.70 -0.63 9.36
C LYS A 54 8.95 0.68 9.64
N GLN A 55 9.26 1.32 10.77
CA GLN A 55 8.62 2.59 11.17
C GLN A 55 8.74 3.71 10.13
N TRP A 56 9.82 3.75 9.35
CA TRP A 56 9.99 4.73 8.28
C TRP A 56 9.03 4.50 7.10
N ILE A 57 8.58 3.25 6.87
CA ILE A 57 7.57 2.93 5.85
C ILE A 57 6.20 3.45 6.31
N LYS A 58 5.89 3.30 7.61
CA LYS A 58 4.70 3.90 8.23
C LYS A 58 4.66 5.41 8.03
N ALA A 59 5.74 6.11 8.40
CA ALA A 59 5.82 7.55 8.26
C ALA A 59 5.73 8.02 6.80
N ALA A 60 6.38 7.32 5.86
CA ALA A 60 6.32 7.66 4.44
C ALA A 60 4.91 7.52 3.87
N THR A 61 4.24 6.41 4.19
CA THR A 61 2.89 6.11 3.68
C THR A 61 1.83 7.03 4.29
N GLU A 62 1.90 7.33 5.58
CA GLU A 62 1.01 8.30 6.23
C GLU A 62 1.17 9.70 5.63
N MET A 63 2.41 10.11 5.32
CA MET A 63 2.67 11.39 4.66
C MET A 63 2.09 11.43 3.23
N THR A 64 2.19 10.33 2.48
CA THR A 64 1.58 10.21 1.15
C THR A 64 0.04 10.22 1.23
N GLY A 65 -0.57 9.50 2.15
CA GLY A 65 -2.03 9.52 2.34
C GLY A 65 -2.56 10.91 2.73
N ALA A 66 -1.81 11.66 3.54
CA ALA A 66 -2.15 13.05 3.86
C ALA A 66 -2.05 14.00 2.65
N LEU A 67 -1.14 13.73 1.71
CA LEU A 67 -0.98 14.50 0.46
C LEU A 67 -2.03 14.13 -0.60
N PHE A 68 -2.51 12.90 -0.59
CA PHE A 68 -3.49 12.37 -1.54
C PHE A 68 -4.75 11.90 -0.80
N PRO A 69 -5.61 12.81 -0.31
CA PRO A 69 -6.80 12.45 0.48
C PRO A 69 -7.85 11.67 -0.31
N GLN A 70 -7.70 11.57 -1.63
CA GLN A 70 -8.51 10.74 -2.51
C GLN A 70 -8.13 9.25 -2.47
N ILE A 71 -7.00 8.90 -1.83
CA ILE A 71 -6.50 7.54 -1.68
C ILE A 71 -6.36 7.26 -0.18
N GLU A 72 -7.14 6.33 0.35
CA GLU A 72 -6.90 5.83 1.71
C GLU A 72 -5.69 4.88 1.67
N ALA A 73 -4.58 5.30 2.28
CA ALA A 73 -3.41 4.44 2.46
C ALA A 73 -3.18 4.18 3.95
N ARG A 74 -3.00 2.91 4.34
CA ARG A 74 -2.75 2.52 5.73
C ARG A 74 -1.60 1.52 5.83
N VAL A 75 -0.76 1.70 6.85
CA VAL A 75 0.32 0.74 7.16
C VAL A 75 -0.08 -0.11 8.35
N PHE A 76 0.11 -1.41 8.20
CA PHE A 76 -0.09 -2.42 9.22
C PHE A 76 1.25 -3.06 9.55
N PRO A 77 1.53 -3.39 10.82
CA PRO A 77 2.65 -4.26 11.17
C PRO A 77 2.45 -5.68 10.59
N ALA A 78 3.53 -6.46 10.51
CA ALA A 78 3.53 -7.84 10.05
C ALA A 78 2.52 -8.71 10.80
N ASP A 79 2.43 -8.51 12.12
CA ASP A 79 1.47 -9.21 12.98
C ASP A 79 0.00 -8.90 12.63
N GLU A 80 -0.28 -7.77 11.97
CA GLU A 80 -1.62 -7.34 11.56
C GLU A 80 -1.89 -7.55 10.06
N LYS A 81 -1.09 -8.38 9.39
CA LYS A 81 -1.30 -8.72 7.96
C LYS A 81 -2.73 -9.19 7.65
N THR A 82 -3.34 -9.95 8.54
CA THR A 82 -4.73 -10.41 8.38
C THR A 82 -5.71 -9.24 8.39
N GLN A 83 -5.56 -8.29 9.32
CA GLN A 83 -6.38 -7.07 9.36
C GLN A 83 -6.17 -6.21 8.10
N ALA A 84 -4.93 -6.14 7.60
CA ALA A 84 -4.61 -5.41 6.38
C ALA A 84 -5.36 -5.99 5.18
N LEU A 85 -5.41 -7.32 5.08
CA LEU A 85 -6.16 -8.06 4.05
C LEU A 85 -7.66 -7.80 4.18
N GLU A 86 -8.23 -7.89 5.38
CA GLU A 86 -9.65 -7.63 5.62
C GLU A 86 -10.03 -6.18 5.24
N TRP A 87 -9.16 -5.22 5.56
CA TRP A 87 -9.41 -3.80 5.27
C TRP A 87 -9.39 -3.48 3.76
N VAL A 88 -8.50 -4.12 2.98
CA VAL A 88 -8.51 -4.00 1.51
C VAL A 88 -9.52 -4.93 0.84
N ALA A 89 -10.10 -5.90 1.55
CA ALA A 89 -11.19 -6.72 1.02
C ALA A 89 -12.55 -6.03 1.22
N ASP A 90 -12.63 -5.11 2.18
CA ASP A 90 -13.81 -4.28 2.48
C ASP A 90 -13.93 -3.03 1.59
N VAL A 91 -13.28 -3.00 0.40
CA VAL A 91 -13.62 -2.00 -0.63
C VAL A 91 -14.96 -2.37 -1.25
N GLN A 92 -15.91 -1.43 -1.21
CA GLN A 92 -17.31 -1.65 -1.61
C GLN A 92 -17.57 -1.33 -3.09
#